data_AF-A0AAE1SK92-F1
#
_entry.id   AF-A0AAE1SK92-F1
#
_cell.length_a   1.000
_cell.length_b   1.000
_cell.length_c   1.000
_cell.angle_alpha   90.00
_cell.angle_beta   90.00
_cell.angle_gamma   90.00
#
_symmetry.space_group_name_H-M   'P 1'
#
loop_
_entity.id
_entity.type
_entity.pdbx_description
1 polymer ?
#
loop_
_entity_poly.entity_id
_entity_poly.type
_entity_poly.pdbx_seq_one_letter_code
_entity_poly.pdbx_strand_id
1 'polypeptide(L)'
;MAQNGSLEEFLAVTVDAAKKAGEFIDEETTAALGAFELTDEPTWIVDPLDGTTNFVHGFSLEFMENVLFSMGSLSKAGTKRDKLTVDATTSRINSLLFKVRSLRMCGSCALSLCGVACGRLDLFYGLEFGGPCGAVILKEARGAVFDPSGSEFDITARRVAATNAHLKDAFIEALQQSE
;
A
#
# COMPACT_ATOMS: atom_id res chain seq x y z
N MET A 1 -2.37 -12.94 29.91
CA MET A 1 -1.68 -11.64 29.94
C MET A 1 -0.34 -11.83 29.25
N ALA A 2 -0.27 -11.55 27.95
CA ALA A 2 0.98 -11.61 27.21
C ALA A 2 1.88 -10.47 27.70
N GLN A 3 3.17 -10.76 27.89
CA GLN A 3 4.16 -9.80 28.37
C GLN A 3 4.32 -8.68 27.32
N ASN A 4 4.11 -7.44 27.74
CA ASN A 4 4.48 -6.22 27.03
C ASN A 4 6.02 -6.08 27.00
N GLY A 5 6.72 -6.95 26.26
CA GLY A 5 7.99 -6.55 25.64
C GLY A 5 7.60 -5.61 24.51
N SER A 6 7.80 -4.31 24.72
CA SER A 6 7.04 -3.27 24.04
C SER A 6 7.28 -3.32 22.54
N LEU A 7 6.23 -3.07 21.75
CA LEU A 7 6.32 -2.87 20.30
C LEU A 7 7.50 -1.95 19.91
N GLU A 8 7.84 -1.00 20.78
CA GLU A 8 8.98 -0.10 20.68
C GLU A 8 10.34 -0.82 20.70
N GLU A 9 10.53 -1.88 21.49
CA GLU A 9 11.77 -2.68 21.48
C GLU A 9 11.92 -3.44 20.17
N PHE A 10 10.85 -4.02 19.63
CA PHE A 10 10.88 -4.72 18.34
C PHE A 10 11.13 -3.73 17.18
N LEU A 11 10.47 -2.56 17.20
CA LEU A 11 10.73 -1.48 16.25
C LEU A 11 12.18 -1.02 16.34
N ALA A 12 12.70 -0.78 17.56
CA ALA A 12 14.05 -0.31 17.76
C ALA A 12 15.10 -1.30 17.24
N VAL A 13 14.91 -2.61 17.46
CA VAL A 13 15.80 -3.65 16.94
C VAL A 13 15.76 -3.71 15.41
N THR A 14 14.56 -3.65 14.82
CA THR A 14 14.39 -3.70 13.35
C THR A 14 15.02 -2.48 12.68
N VAL A 15 14.79 -1.29 13.26
CA VAL A 15 15.37 -0.03 12.80
C VAL A 15 16.90 -0.02 12.97
N ASP A 16 17.43 -0.51 14.09
CA ASP A 16 18.88 -0.60 14.33
C ASP A 16 19.57 -1.57 13.36
N ALA A 17 18.94 -2.72 13.08
CA ALA A 17 19.44 -3.66 12.09
C ALA A 17 19.45 -3.06 10.67
N ALA A 18 18.39 -2.34 10.29
CA ALA A 18 18.31 -1.67 8.99
C ALA A 18 19.32 -0.51 8.87
N LYS A 19 19.49 0.32 9.90
CA LYS A 19 20.48 1.40 9.95
C LYS A 19 21.93 0.91 9.83
N LYS A 20 22.23 -0.28 10.36
CA LYS A 20 23.55 -0.91 10.21
C LYS A 20 23.81 -1.43 8.79
N ALA A 21 22.77 -1.60 7.98
CA ALA A 21 22.83 -2.18 6.65
C ALA A 21 22.87 -1.16 5.50
N GLY A 22 22.75 0.16 5.77
CA GLY A 22 22.81 1.22 4.76
C GLY A 22 22.00 2.46 5.14
N GLU A 23 21.65 3.28 4.14
CA GLU A 23 20.68 4.37 4.32
C GLU A 23 19.28 3.79 4.60
N PHE A 24 18.49 4.49 5.41
CA PHE A 24 17.21 3.98 5.92
C PHE A 24 16.11 5.04 5.80
N ILE A 25 14.98 4.65 5.21
CA ILE A 25 13.78 5.47 5.04
C ILE A 25 12.60 4.71 5.63
N ASP A 26 11.96 5.27 6.65
CA ASP A 26 10.72 4.74 7.22
C ASP A 26 9.60 5.77 7.21
N GLU A 27 8.35 5.29 7.30
CA GLU A 27 7.16 6.14 7.26
C GLU A 27 7.18 7.23 8.35
N GLU A 28 7.54 6.88 9.57
CA GLU A 28 7.50 7.78 10.73
C GLU A 28 8.57 8.87 10.63
N THR A 29 9.79 8.50 10.23
CA THR A 29 10.88 9.46 9.97
C THR A 29 10.57 10.34 8.77
N THR A 30 9.97 9.81 7.70
CA THR A 30 9.55 10.59 6.52
C THR A 30 8.43 11.56 6.85
N ALA A 31 7.48 11.16 7.70
CA ALA A 31 6.45 12.05 8.20
C ALA A 31 7.02 13.21 9.03
N ALA A 32 8.10 12.97 9.77
CA ALA A 32 8.76 13.98 10.62
C ALA A 32 9.74 14.90 9.87
N LEU A 33 10.49 14.37 8.89
CA LEU A 33 11.62 15.07 8.26
C LEU A 33 11.36 15.52 6.81
N GLY A 34 10.28 15.06 6.17
CA GLY A 34 9.92 15.42 4.80
C GLY A 34 10.41 14.42 3.75
N ALA A 35 10.30 14.81 2.47
CA ALA A 35 10.67 13.94 1.35
C ALA A 35 12.19 13.71 1.31
N PHE A 36 12.59 12.44 1.17
CA PHE A 36 13.99 12.04 0.99
C PHE A 36 14.33 11.93 -0.50
N GLU A 37 15.53 12.37 -0.89
CA GLU A 37 16.08 12.07 -2.21
C GLU A 37 16.72 10.68 -2.19
N LEU A 38 16.36 9.85 -3.16
CA LEU A 38 16.98 8.55 -3.34
C LEU A 38 18.35 8.72 -4.01
N THR A 39 19.35 8.08 -3.45
CA THR A 39 20.70 8.01 -4.01
C THR A 39 20.92 6.67 -4.72
N ASP A 40 22.05 6.52 -5.42
CA ASP A 40 22.46 5.23 -6.01
C ASP A 40 22.95 4.22 -4.94
N GLU A 41 23.09 4.65 -3.68
CA GLU A 41 23.53 3.79 -2.58
C GLU A 41 22.39 2.87 -2.11
N PRO A 42 22.70 1.63 -1.67
CA PRO A 42 21.71 0.72 -1.13
C PRO A 42 20.92 1.35 0.03
N THR A 43 19.62 1.54 -0.19
CA THR A 43 18.70 2.18 0.76
C THR A 43 17.61 1.20 1.17
N TRP A 44 17.42 1.04 2.48
CA TRP A 44 16.35 0.25 3.07
C TRP A 44 15.11 1.10 3.25
N ILE A 45 14.01 0.67 2.65
CA ILE A 45 12.69 1.33 2.80
C ILE A 45 11.81 0.38 3.60
N VAL A 46 11.44 0.79 4.81
CA VAL A 46 10.76 -0.08 5.77
C VAL A 46 9.53 0.61 6.32
N ASP A 47 8.41 -0.09 6.24
CA ASP A 47 7.24 0.21 7.05
C ASP A 47 7.25 -0.72 8.27
N PRO A 48 7.52 -0.21 9.49
CA PRO A 48 7.59 -1.05 10.67
C PRO A 48 6.24 -1.66 11.05
N LEU A 49 5.12 -1.07 10.61
CA LEU A 49 3.78 -1.53 10.94
C LEU A 49 2.75 -1.14 9.87
N ASP A 50 2.78 -1.83 8.73
CA ASP A 50 1.72 -1.68 7.72
C ASP A 50 0.37 -2.16 8.30
N GLY A 51 -0.66 -1.35 8.13
CA GLY A 51 -1.97 -1.60 8.72
C GLY A 51 -2.05 -1.30 10.22
N THR A 52 -1.35 -0.26 10.70
CA THR A 52 -1.49 0.32 12.07
C THR A 52 -2.92 0.32 12.60
N THR A 53 -3.92 0.72 11.80
CA THR A 53 -5.34 0.69 12.21
C THR A 53 -5.83 -0.73 12.53
N ASN A 54 -5.47 -1.72 11.73
CA ASN A 54 -5.83 -3.11 11.97
C ASN A 54 -5.16 -3.65 13.24
N PHE A 55 -3.89 -3.29 13.44
CA PHE A 55 -3.15 -3.65 14.65
C PHE A 55 -3.82 -3.10 15.92
N VAL A 56 -4.19 -1.81 15.94
CA VAL A 56 -4.87 -1.18 17.08
C VAL A 56 -6.22 -1.84 17.39
N HIS A 57 -6.93 -2.30 16.37
CA HIS A 57 -8.21 -2.99 16.53
C HIS A 57 -8.07 -4.50 16.79
N GLY A 58 -6.86 -5.04 16.84
CA GLY A 58 -6.61 -6.46 17.12
C GLY A 58 -6.99 -7.40 15.98
N PHE A 59 -7.07 -6.91 14.74
CA PHE A 59 -7.31 -7.76 13.57
C PHE A 59 -6.02 -8.50 13.20
N SER A 60 -6.08 -9.84 13.21
CA SER A 60 -4.94 -10.69 12.85
C SER A 60 -4.73 -10.72 11.33
N LEU A 61 -3.51 -11.10 10.91
CA LEU A 61 -3.20 -11.36 9.50
C LEU A 61 -4.14 -12.42 8.92
N GLU A 62 -4.45 -13.49 9.67
CA GLU A 62 -5.39 -14.53 9.24
C GLU A 62 -6.81 -13.97 9.01
N PHE A 63 -7.28 -13.08 9.89
CA PHE A 63 -8.56 -12.40 9.69
C PHE A 63 -8.54 -11.56 8.40
N MET A 64 -7.46 -10.84 8.16
CA MET A 64 -7.30 -10.03 6.94
C MET A 64 -7.18 -10.86 5.68
N GLU A 65 -6.46 -11.98 5.71
CA GLU A 65 -6.35 -12.94 4.62
C GLU A 65 -7.71 -13.55 4.26
N ASN A 66 -8.53 -13.86 5.25
CA ASN A 66 -9.90 -14.32 5.02
C ASN A 66 -10.77 -13.23 4.37
N VAL A 67 -10.57 -11.95 4.71
CA VAL A 67 -11.21 -10.81 4.01
C VAL A 67 -10.72 -10.70 2.56
N LEU A 68 -9.42 -10.93 2.33
CA LEU A 68 -8.77 -10.93 1.01
C LEU A 68 -9.23 -12.09 0.12
N PHE A 69 -9.54 -13.27 0.69
CA PHE A 69 -10.01 -14.45 -0.05
C PHE A 69 -11.37 -14.23 -0.75
N SER A 70 -12.05 -13.12 -0.48
CA SER A 70 -13.41 -12.82 -0.96
C SER A 70 -13.49 -11.84 -2.15
N MET A 71 -12.45 -11.67 -2.99
CA MET A 71 -12.42 -10.85 -4.26
C MET A 71 -12.19 -9.33 -4.14
N GLY A 72 -11.20 -8.80 -4.88
CA GLY A 72 -10.98 -7.42 -5.38
C GLY A 72 -10.82 -6.27 -4.37
N SER A 73 -9.67 -5.57 -4.29
CA SER A 73 -9.35 -4.61 -3.20
C SER A 73 -8.96 -3.19 -3.65
N LEU A 74 -9.47 -2.19 -2.94
CA LEU A 74 -8.93 -0.82 -2.87
C LEU A 74 -8.47 -0.59 -1.43
N SER A 75 -7.33 0.04 -1.17
CA SER A 75 -6.97 0.43 0.21
C SER A 75 -7.03 1.94 0.40
N LYS A 76 -7.56 2.29 1.57
CA LYS A 76 -7.52 3.56 2.32
C LYS A 76 -7.81 4.85 1.53
N ALA A 77 -8.85 5.57 1.98
CA ALA A 77 -9.27 6.86 1.43
C ALA A 77 -8.42 8.06 1.89
N GLY A 78 -7.12 7.86 2.09
CA GLY A 78 -6.21 8.84 2.67
C GLY A 78 -6.52 9.20 4.14
N THR A 79 -5.60 9.97 4.72
CA THR A 79 -5.59 10.45 6.12
C THR A 79 -6.32 11.77 6.33
N LYS A 80 -6.48 12.60 5.28
CA LYS A 80 -7.23 13.86 5.37
C LYS A 80 -8.74 13.63 5.27
N ARG A 81 -9.49 14.33 6.12
CA ARG A 81 -10.96 14.22 6.24
C ARG A 81 -11.69 15.48 5.79
N ASP A 82 -11.07 16.31 4.97
CA ASP A 82 -11.74 17.45 4.35
C ASP A 82 -12.70 17.00 3.23
N LYS A 83 -13.73 17.81 2.98
CA LYS A 83 -14.79 17.49 2.01
C LYS A 83 -14.23 17.20 0.61
N LEU A 84 -13.22 17.96 0.17
CA LEU A 84 -12.64 17.80 -1.17
C LEU A 84 -11.96 16.43 -1.31
N THR A 85 -11.14 16.05 -0.34
CA THR A 85 -10.46 14.73 -0.34
C THR A 85 -11.46 13.57 -0.28
N VAL A 86 -12.50 13.69 0.56
CA VAL A 86 -13.53 12.66 0.69
C VAL A 86 -14.37 12.54 -0.58
N ASP A 87 -14.80 13.66 -1.17
CA ASP A 87 -15.57 13.67 -2.41
C ASP A 87 -14.75 13.11 -3.58
N ALA A 88 -13.48 13.50 -3.71
CA ALA A 88 -12.60 12.97 -4.74
C ALA A 88 -12.43 11.46 -4.59
N THR A 89 -12.22 10.96 -3.38
CA THR A 89 -12.03 9.52 -3.15
C THR A 89 -13.31 8.73 -3.38
N THR A 90 -14.43 9.21 -2.85
CA THR A 90 -15.73 8.52 -2.99
C THR A 90 -16.24 8.56 -4.42
N SER A 91 -15.98 9.64 -5.17
CA SER A 91 -16.32 9.72 -6.59
C SER A 91 -15.51 8.71 -7.42
N ARG A 92 -14.21 8.56 -7.14
CA ARG A 92 -13.38 7.52 -7.80
C ARG A 92 -13.90 6.12 -7.51
N ILE A 93 -14.20 5.81 -6.25
CA ILE A 93 -14.79 4.54 -5.85
C ILE A 93 -16.10 4.29 -6.60
N ASN A 94 -16.98 5.29 -6.65
CA ASN A 94 -18.26 5.19 -7.33
C ASN A 94 -18.12 4.89 -8.83
N SER A 95 -17.16 5.54 -9.50
CA SER A 95 -16.87 5.27 -10.92
C SER A 95 -16.33 3.86 -11.16
N LEU A 96 -15.52 3.33 -10.24
CA LEU A 96 -14.96 1.98 -10.34
C LEU A 96 -16.00 0.89 -10.01
N LEU A 97 -16.98 1.16 -9.14
CA LEU A 97 -17.99 0.19 -8.70
C LEU A 97 -18.79 -0.44 -9.85
N PHE A 98 -18.96 0.27 -10.97
CA PHE A 98 -19.67 -0.25 -12.14
C PHE A 98 -18.76 -1.08 -13.07
N LYS A 99 -17.44 -1.01 -12.89
CA LYS A 99 -16.44 -1.69 -13.72
C LYS A 99 -15.84 -2.92 -13.04
N VAL A 100 -15.90 -2.97 -11.71
CA VAL A 100 -15.35 -4.07 -10.91
C VAL A 100 -16.46 -4.94 -10.32
N ARG A 101 -16.20 -6.23 -10.16
CA ARG A 101 -17.16 -7.17 -9.54
C ARG A 101 -17.37 -6.87 -8.05
N SER A 102 -16.32 -6.47 -7.35
CA SER A 102 -16.37 -6.20 -5.91
C SER A 102 -15.26 -5.25 -5.48
N LEU A 103 -15.48 -4.60 -4.34
CA LEU A 103 -14.50 -3.78 -3.64
C LEU A 103 -14.29 -4.31 -2.22
N ARG A 104 -13.03 -4.30 -1.78
CA ARG A 104 -12.58 -4.70 -0.43
C ARG A 104 -11.54 -3.72 0.07
N MET A 105 -11.58 -3.38 1.36
CA MET A 105 -10.56 -2.57 1.99
C MET A 105 -9.94 -3.38 3.12
N CYS A 106 -8.70 -3.84 2.93
CA CYS A 106 -7.98 -4.59 3.98
C CYS A 106 -7.16 -3.67 4.90
N GLY A 107 -6.91 -2.41 4.51
CA GLY A 107 -6.19 -1.46 5.35
C GLY A 107 -4.68 -1.70 5.46
N SER A 108 -4.11 -2.61 4.66
CA SER A 108 -2.67 -2.85 4.55
C SER A 108 -2.26 -2.83 3.08
N CYS A 109 -1.26 -2.01 2.74
CA CYS A 109 -0.79 -1.90 1.37
C CYS A 109 -0.01 -3.15 0.93
N ALA A 110 0.86 -3.66 1.80
CA ALA A 110 1.70 -4.81 1.52
C ALA A 110 0.87 -6.07 1.31
N LEU A 111 -0.16 -6.31 2.13
CA LEU A 111 -1.04 -7.47 1.96
C LEU A 111 -1.87 -7.39 0.68
N SER A 112 -2.34 -6.20 0.31
CA SER A 112 -3.04 -6.04 -0.97
C SER A 112 -2.14 -6.30 -2.17
N LEU A 113 -0.89 -5.82 -2.16
CA LEU A 113 0.07 -6.10 -3.23
C LEU A 113 0.41 -7.59 -3.33
N CYS A 114 0.63 -8.27 -2.20
CA CYS A 114 0.79 -9.72 -2.16
C CYS A 114 -0.48 -10.45 -2.63
N GLY A 115 -1.66 -9.92 -2.33
CA GLY A 115 -2.94 -10.43 -2.82
C GLY A 115 -3.04 -10.38 -4.34
N VAL A 116 -2.57 -9.29 -4.97
CA VAL A 116 -2.47 -9.20 -6.44
C VAL A 116 -1.42 -10.18 -6.97
N ALA A 117 -0.25 -10.27 -6.34
CA ALA A 117 0.83 -11.16 -6.77
C ALA A 117 0.41 -12.63 -6.74
N CYS A 118 -0.41 -13.04 -5.77
CA CYS A 118 -0.96 -14.39 -5.68
C CYS A 118 -2.22 -14.60 -6.54
N GLY A 119 -2.69 -13.61 -7.30
CA GLY A 119 -3.91 -13.70 -8.11
C GLY A 119 -5.21 -13.76 -7.30
N ARG A 120 -5.18 -13.42 -6.01
CA ARG A 120 -6.38 -13.30 -5.16
C ARG A 120 -7.13 -12.00 -5.41
N LEU A 121 -6.41 -10.97 -5.84
CA LEU A 121 -6.93 -9.68 -6.23
C LEU A 121 -6.51 -9.39 -7.68
N ASP A 122 -7.41 -8.81 -8.46
CA ASP A 122 -7.10 -8.43 -9.84
C ASP A 122 -6.32 -7.12 -9.91
N LEU A 123 -6.62 -6.21 -8.97
CA LEU A 123 -6.17 -4.83 -8.96
C LEU A 123 -6.18 -4.27 -7.54
N PHE A 124 -5.34 -3.27 -7.35
CA PHE A 124 -5.13 -2.53 -6.13
C PHE A 124 -4.86 -1.06 -6.45
N TYR A 125 -5.45 -0.17 -5.67
CA TYR A 125 -5.10 1.25 -5.68
C TYR A 125 -5.13 1.77 -4.24
N GLY A 126 -4.12 2.57 -3.91
CA GLY A 126 -3.95 3.16 -2.59
C GLY A 126 -3.24 4.51 -2.64
N LEU A 127 -3.61 5.37 -1.70
CA LEU A 127 -3.04 6.70 -1.50
C LEU A 127 -2.41 6.73 -0.11
N GLU A 128 -1.16 6.30 0.03
CA GLU A 128 -0.29 6.56 1.20
C GLU A 128 1.10 5.89 1.09
N PHE A 129 1.97 6.17 2.08
CA PHE A 129 3.25 5.47 2.27
C PHE A 129 2.96 4.00 2.63
N GLY A 130 3.70 3.06 2.06
CA GLY A 130 3.42 1.62 2.14
C GLY A 130 3.41 0.94 0.76
N GLY A 131 3.27 1.74 -0.31
CA GLY A 131 3.35 1.30 -1.71
C GLY A 131 4.58 0.49 -2.14
N PRO A 132 5.80 0.74 -1.61
CA PRO A 132 6.95 -0.05 -2.03
C PRO A 132 7.02 -1.44 -1.41
N CYS A 133 6.45 -1.62 -0.22
CA CYS A 133 6.48 -2.88 0.50
C CYS A 133 5.58 -3.89 -0.24
N GLY A 134 6.20 -4.77 -1.02
CA GLY A 134 5.51 -5.75 -1.87
C GLY A 134 5.52 -5.43 -3.37
N ALA A 135 6.02 -4.27 -3.80
CA ALA A 135 6.14 -3.94 -5.22
C ALA A 135 7.11 -4.89 -5.94
N VAL A 136 8.23 -5.23 -5.29
CA VAL A 136 9.19 -6.23 -5.80
C VAL A 136 8.51 -7.59 -5.93
N ILE A 137 7.76 -8.03 -4.91
CA ILE A 137 7.02 -9.31 -4.95
C ILE A 137 6.05 -9.35 -6.14
N LEU A 138 5.29 -8.27 -6.36
CA LEU A 138 4.37 -8.20 -7.47
C LEU A 138 5.09 -8.22 -8.83
N LYS A 139 6.19 -7.49 -8.97
CA LYS A 139 7.01 -7.49 -10.19
C LYS A 139 7.57 -8.88 -10.50
N GLU A 140 8.09 -9.59 -9.49
CA GLU A 140 8.55 -10.99 -9.62
C GLU A 140 7.42 -11.95 -10.00
N ALA A 141 6.22 -11.71 -9.48
CA ALA A 141 5.00 -12.42 -9.88
C ALA A 141 4.46 -12.02 -11.27
N ARG A 142 5.19 -11.19 -12.03
CA ARG A 142 4.81 -10.65 -13.35
C ARG A 142 3.56 -9.74 -13.32
N GLY A 143 3.21 -9.19 -12.17
CA GLY A 143 2.24 -8.13 -12.08
C GLY A 143 2.83 -6.78 -12.46
N ALA A 144 1.97 -5.77 -12.53
CA ALA A 144 2.35 -4.40 -12.81
C ALA A 144 2.14 -3.52 -11.58
N VAL A 145 3.12 -2.68 -11.25
CA VAL A 145 3.03 -1.60 -10.27
C VAL A 145 3.32 -0.30 -11.03
N PHE A 146 2.48 0.72 -10.86
CA PHE A 146 2.57 1.98 -11.59
C PHE A 146 1.92 3.13 -10.81
N ASP A 147 2.20 4.35 -11.23
CA ASP A 147 1.51 5.53 -10.71
C ASP A 147 0.06 5.56 -11.23
N PRO A 148 -0.95 5.93 -10.42
CA PRO A 148 -2.34 6.00 -10.86
C PRO A 148 -2.60 6.89 -12.10
N SER A 149 -1.73 7.86 -12.40
CA SER A 149 -1.78 8.66 -13.63
C SER A 149 -1.45 7.86 -14.90
N GLY A 150 -0.87 6.67 -14.75
CA GLY A 150 -0.31 5.84 -15.82
C GLY A 150 1.21 5.97 -15.99
N SER A 151 1.84 6.89 -15.25
CA SER A 151 3.29 7.07 -15.24
C SER A 151 4.01 5.88 -14.56
N GLU A 152 5.34 5.83 -14.69
CA GLU A 152 6.13 4.83 -13.99
C GLU A 152 5.96 4.94 -12.48
N PHE A 153 6.13 3.80 -11.80
CA PHE A 153 6.02 3.74 -10.35
C PHE A 153 7.13 4.55 -9.69
N ASP A 154 6.74 5.65 -9.06
CA ASP A 154 7.60 6.44 -8.19
C ASP A 154 7.29 6.08 -6.73
N ILE A 155 8.30 5.50 -6.09
CA ILE A 155 8.27 5.08 -4.70
C ILE A 155 8.04 6.24 -3.71
N THR A 156 8.41 7.47 -4.10
CA THR A 156 8.29 8.67 -3.27
C THR A 156 6.92 9.36 -3.42
N ALA A 157 6.16 9.04 -4.48
CA ALA A 157 4.91 9.73 -4.83
C ALA A 157 3.74 9.48 -3.86
N ARG A 158 3.89 8.56 -2.88
CA ARG A 158 2.88 8.19 -1.86
C ARG A 158 1.52 7.79 -2.45
N ARG A 159 1.53 7.24 -3.66
CA ARG A 159 0.37 6.72 -4.36
C ARG A 159 0.80 5.56 -5.23
N VAL A 160 -0.05 4.54 -5.33
CA VAL A 160 0.28 3.33 -6.07
C VAL A 160 -0.98 2.73 -6.68
N ALA A 161 -0.85 2.28 -7.92
CA ALA A 161 -1.77 1.38 -8.57
C ALA A 161 -1.02 0.09 -8.92
N ALA A 162 -1.71 -1.03 -8.79
CA ALA A 162 -1.16 -2.34 -9.08
C ALA A 162 -2.21 -3.25 -9.70
N THR A 163 -1.80 -4.09 -10.64
CA THR A 163 -2.67 -5.05 -11.33
C THR A 163 -1.91 -6.34 -11.63
N ASN A 164 -2.65 -7.37 -12.03
CA ASN A 164 -2.04 -8.45 -12.82
C ASN A 164 -1.53 -7.93 -14.19
N ALA A 165 -0.84 -8.79 -14.96
CA ALA A 165 -0.24 -8.43 -16.24
C ALA A 165 -1.23 -7.95 -17.32
N HIS A 166 -2.52 -8.22 -17.18
CA HIS A 166 -3.52 -8.05 -18.25
C HIS A 166 -4.41 -6.82 -18.07
N LEU A 167 -4.50 -6.28 -16.86
CA LEU A 167 -5.50 -5.25 -16.52
C LEU A 167 -4.93 -3.85 -16.41
N LYS A 168 -3.62 -3.66 -16.60
CA LYS A 168 -2.93 -2.37 -16.43
C LYS A 168 -3.61 -1.25 -17.23
N ASP A 169 -3.73 -1.41 -18.54
CA ASP A 169 -4.21 -0.34 -19.43
C ASP A 169 -5.69 0.00 -19.16
N ALA A 170 -6.53 -1.02 -19.02
CA ALA A 170 -7.94 -0.85 -18.67
C ALA A 170 -8.13 -0.16 -17.31
N PHE A 171 -7.24 -0.43 -16.35
CA PHE A 171 -7.31 0.18 -15.04
C PHE A 171 -6.87 1.66 -15.07
N ILE A 172 -5.80 1.99 -15.79
CA ILE A 172 -5.37 3.38 -16.01
C ILE A 172 -6.49 4.18 -16.66
N GLU A 173 -7.09 3.65 -17.73
CA GLU A 173 -8.21 4.31 -18.41
C GLU A 173 -9.40 4.52 -17.45
N ALA A 174 -9.71 3.52 -16.63
CA ALA A 174 -10.77 3.64 -15.63
C ALA A 174 -10.49 4.70 -14.56
N LEU A 175 -9.23 4.83 -14.13
CA LEU A 175 -8.82 5.85 -13.16
C LEU A 175 -8.85 7.25 -13.75
N GLN A 176 -8.41 7.44 -14.99
CA GLN A 176 -8.43 8.74 -15.68
C GLN A 176 -9.85 9.23 -15.98
N GLN A 177 -10.79 8.33 -16.26
CA GLN A 177 -12.22 8.67 -16.42
C GLN A 177 -12.92 9.00 -15.11
N SER A 178 -12.26 8.81 -13.97
CA SER A 178 -12.80 9.04 -12.63
C SER A 178 -12.27 10.32 -11.96
N GLU A 179 -11.47 11.11 -12.68
CA GLU A 179 -10.96 12.43 -12.25
C GLU A 179 -11.90 13.59 -12.55
#